data_AF-A0A953K3D0-F1
#
_entry.id   AF-A0A953K3D0-F1
#
_cell.length_a   1.000
_cell.length_b   1.000
_cell.length_c   1.000
_cell.angle_alpha   90.00
_cell.angle_beta   90.00
_cell.angle_gamma   90.00
#
_symmetry.space_group_name_H-M   'P 1'
#
loop_
_entity.id
_entity.type
_entity.pdbx_description
1 polymer ?
#
loop_
_entity_poly.entity_id
_entity_poly.type
_entity_poly.pdbx_seq_one_letter_code
_entity_poly.pdbx_strand_id
1 'polypeptide(L)'
;MDSLADPDISFDQDGICNYFYQYKEKAKLRLFNQEENRGMLTAIVQKIKESGKGKEYDCIIGVSGGVDSTYLAYKVKELGLRPLAIHFDNGWNSELAVKNIENTLKKLEIDLFTYVIDWPEFRSLQLAFLRSSTPDGEIPTDHAIFALFFKIAAEKGIKYIINGNNFETESVMPLTWSYGHIDWKYINWINTRFGTDKLRTYPTISPLKYGWYTFGRGIRIISLLNYMTYNKVEAMEILKTKLDWKYYGGKHYESIYTRFYQGYILPQKFGIDKRKAHLSSLIFAGQMTREQALAELQQPTYPEELLKEDRIFVLKKLGLSEAEFEQIMKAPPKTFRDYPNQYSLLGKLRKVLNNLRGRGLAYS
;
A
#
# COMPACT_ATOMS: atom_id res chain seq x y z
N MET A 1 -17.01 9.44 3.83
CA MET A 1 -16.99 8.39 4.87
C MET A 1 -18.32 8.37 5.60
N ASP A 2 -18.73 7.22 6.13
CA ASP A 2 -19.92 7.04 6.99
C ASP A 2 -19.59 6.12 8.17
N SER A 3 -20.55 5.94 9.08
CA SER A 3 -20.39 5.13 10.30
C SER A 3 -20.70 3.64 10.12
N LEU A 4 -21.08 3.18 8.92
CA LEU A 4 -21.55 1.80 8.73
C LEU A 4 -20.46 0.76 8.97
N ALA A 5 -19.23 1.06 8.53
CA ALA A 5 -18.09 0.15 8.64
C ALA A 5 -16.92 0.75 9.42
N ASP A 6 -17.11 1.90 10.05
CA ASP A 6 -16.07 2.60 10.79
C ASP A 6 -16.57 3.07 12.15
N PRO A 7 -16.31 2.30 13.24
CA PRO A 7 -16.74 2.68 14.57
C PRO A 7 -15.94 3.86 15.16
N ASP A 8 -14.80 4.21 14.56
CA ASP A 8 -13.92 5.28 15.04
C ASP A 8 -14.25 6.65 14.38
N ILE A 9 -15.25 6.70 13.49
CA ILE A 9 -15.70 7.95 12.88
C ILE A 9 -16.59 8.76 13.83
N SER A 10 -16.37 10.07 13.88
CA SER A 10 -17.23 11.00 14.60
C SER A 10 -17.43 12.26 13.78
N PHE A 11 -18.57 12.92 13.95
CA PHE A 11 -18.92 14.17 13.26
C PHE A 11 -19.10 15.29 14.28
N ASP A 12 -18.71 16.51 13.91
CA ASP A 12 -19.01 17.71 14.69
C ASP A 12 -20.42 18.25 14.39
N GLN A 13 -20.75 19.41 14.95
CA GLN A 13 -22.07 20.06 14.78
C GLN A 13 -22.34 20.48 13.33
N ASP A 14 -21.29 20.74 12.54
CA ASP A 14 -21.37 21.12 11.14
C ASP A 14 -21.37 19.90 10.20
N GLY A 15 -21.33 18.68 10.75
CA GLY A 15 -21.32 17.44 9.98
C GLY A 15 -19.95 17.11 9.36
N ILE A 16 -18.87 17.69 9.87
CA ILE A 16 -17.48 17.44 9.45
C ILE A 16 -16.90 16.27 10.25
N CYS A 17 -16.37 15.26 9.56
CA CYS A 17 -15.82 14.08 10.22
C CYS A 17 -14.42 14.32 10.83
N ASN A 18 -14.10 13.59 11.88
CA ASN A 18 -12.78 13.58 12.55
C ASN A 18 -11.60 13.39 11.60
N TYR A 19 -11.75 12.62 10.51
CA TYR A 19 -10.68 12.42 9.52
C TYR A 19 -10.28 13.69 8.77
N PHE A 20 -11.19 14.66 8.61
CA PHE A 20 -10.86 15.94 7.99
C PHE A 20 -9.87 16.75 8.85
N TYR A 21 -10.08 16.78 10.16
CA TYR A 21 -9.15 17.45 11.08
C TYR A 21 -7.80 16.73 11.12
N GLN A 22 -7.81 15.39 11.14
CA GLN A 22 -6.56 14.60 11.05
C GLN A 22 -5.83 14.86 9.73
N TYR A 23 -6.56 15.02 8.63
CA TYR A 23 -6.01 15.42 7.35
C TYR A 23 -5.35 16.79 7.45
N LYS A 24 -6.05 17.82 7.96
CA LYS A 24 -5.50 19.18 8.09
C LYS A 24 -4.22 19.22 8.93
N GLU A 25 -4.17 18.50 10.05
CA GLU A 25 -2.97 18.46 10.89
C GLU A 25 -1.78 17.80 10.18
N LYS A 26 -2.02 16.70 9.45
CA LYS A 26 -0.97 16.06 8.65
C LYS A 26 -0.58 16.88 7.42
N ALA A 27 -1.54 17.57 6.80
CA ALA A 27 -1.34 18.42 5.63
C ALA A 27 -0.34 19.54 5.94
N LYS A 28 -0.46 20.21 7.10
CA LYS A 28 0.50 21.23 7.56
C LYS A 28 1.95 20.75 7.60
N LEU A 29 2.17 19.45 7.79
CA LEU A 29 3.50 18.85 7.92
C LEU A 29 4.00 18.20 6.62
N ARG A 30 3.15 18.10 5.61
CA ARG A 30 3.39 17.25 4.42
C ARG A 30 3.08 17.93 3.09
N LEU A 31 2.25 18.96 3.10
CA LEU A 31 1.93 19.78 1.94
C LEU A 31 2.62 21.13 2.12
N PHE A 32 3.63 21.38 1.31
CA PHE A 32 4.32 22.66 1.24
C PHE A 32 3.89 23.42 -0.01
N ASN A 33 4.18 24.72 -0.08
CA ASN A 33 3.92 25.47 -1.31
C ASN A 33 4.86 24.99 -2.44
N GLN A 34 4.57 25.37 -3.70
CA GLN A 34 5.31 24.83 -4.85
C GLN A 34 6.82 25.16 -4.83
N GLU A 35 7.21 26.33 -4.34
CA GLU A 35 8.63 26.72 -4.27
C GLU A 35 9.37 25.97 -3.17
N GLU A 36 8.77 25.86 -1.98
CA GLU A 36 9.29 25.05 -0.87
C GLU A 36 9.45 23.58 -1.28
N ASN A 37 8.44 23.01 -1.95
CA ASN A 37 8.48 21.64 -2.46
C ASN A 37 9.65 21.43 -3.44
N ARG A 38 9.91 22.37 -4.35
CA ARG A 38 11.04 22.28 -5.30
C ARG A 38 12.39 22.30 -4.59
N GLY A 39 12.56 23.18 -3.60
CA GLY A 39 13.78 23.23 -2.79
C GLY A 39 14.01 21.94 -2.00
N MET A 40 12.97 21.43 -1.33
CA MET A 40 13.03 20.17 -0.58
C MET A 40 13.30 18.97 -1.49
N LEU A 41 12.63 18.88 -2.65
CA LEU A 41 12.84 17.83 -3.64
C LEU A 41 14.30 17.80 -4.09
N THR A 42 14.85 18.97 -4.45
CA THR A 42 16.24 19.10 -4.89
C THR A 42 17.20 18.62 -3.80
N ALA A 43 16.99 19.03 -2.55
CA ALA A 43 17.81 18.62 -1.42
C ALA A 43 17.72 17.10 -1.14
N ILE A 44 16.53 16.51 -1.26
CA ILE A 44 16.32 15.06 -1.09
C ILE A 44 17.05 14.29 -2.19
N VAL A 45 16.88 14.68 -3.46
CA VAL A 45 17.54 14.04 -4.60
C VAL A 45 19.05 14.12 -4.45
N GLN A 46 19.59 15.26 -4.03
CA GLN A 46 21.02 15.43 -3.79
C GLN A 46 21.54 14.47 -2.70
N LYS A 47 20.83 14.36 -1.57
CA LYS A 47 21.18 13.41 -0.48
C LYS A 47 21.15 11.96 -0.95
N ILE A 48 20.18 11.58 -1.79
CA ILE A 48 20.09 10.24 -2.35
C ILE A 48 21.32 9.97 -3.23
N LYS A 49 21.64 10.88 -4.15
CA LYS A 49 22.82 10.78 -5.04
C LYS A 49 24.12 10.68 -4.26
N GLU A 50 24.30 11.50 -3.23
CA GLU A 50 25.48 11.49 -2.37
C GLU A 50 25.63 10.15 -1.64
N SER A 51 24.55 9.61 -1.08
CA SER A 51 24.57 8.30 -0.41
C SER A 51 24.81 7.12 -1.37
N GLY A 52 24.53 7.31 -2.66
CA GLY A 52 24.75 6.35 -3.74
C GLY A 52 26.09 6.51 -4.46
N LYS A 53 26.93 7.49 -4.09
CA LYS A 53 28.22 7.72 -4.75
C LYS A 53 29.10 6.48 -4.66
N GLY A 54 29.65 6.05 -5.80
CA GLY A 54 30.48 4.84 -5.89
C GLY A 54 29.70 3.51 -5.87
N LYS A 55 28.37 3.55 -5.83
CA LYS A 55 27.50 2.37 -5.96
C LYS A 55 26.82 2.34 -7.32
N GLU A 56 26.37 1.15 -7.68
CA GLU A 56 25.53 0.91 -8.86
C GLU A 56 24.19 1.64 -8.73
N TYR A 57 23.51 1.46 -7.59
CA TYR A 57 22.21 2.07 -7.29
C TYR A 57 22.28 3.08 -6.14
N ASP A 58 21.46 4.13 -6.22
CA ASP A 58 21.30 5.12 -5.15
C ASP A 58 20.01 4.96 -4.34
N CYS A 59 19.00 4.30 -4.91
CA CYS A 59 17.72 4.05 -4.27
C CYS A 59 17.04 2.75 -4.75
N ILE A 60 16.00 2.34 -4.03
CA ILE A 60 15.08 1.27 -4.41
C ILE A 60 13.72 1.89 -4.74
N ILE A 61 13.06 1.36 -5.77
CA ILE A 61 11.65 1.66 -6.07
C ILE A 61 10.83 0.36 -6.14
N GLY A 62 9.57 0.41 -5.69
CA GLY A 62 8.62 -0.68 -5.91
C GLY A 62 7.86 -0.48 -7.22
N VAL A 63 7.66 -1.55 -7.99
CA VAL A 63 6.88 -1.52 -9.24
C VAL A 63 5.77 -2.57 -9.25
N SER A 64 4.55 -2.17 -9.59
CA SER A 64 3.38 -3.05 -9.71
C SER A 64 2.71 -3.02 -11.08
N GLY A 65 3.14 -2.11 -11.98
CA GLY A 65 2.44 -1.83 -13.23
C GLY A 65 1.24 -0.87 -13.07
N GLY A 66 0.92 -0.49 -11.83
CA GLY A 66 -0.06 0.53 -11.48
C GLY A 66 0.37 1.95 -11.84
N VAL A 67 -0.58 2.89 -11.88
CA VAL A 67 -0.31 4.30 -12.25
C VAL A 67 0.77 4.92 -11.37
N ASP A 68 0.59 4.87 -10.05
CA ASP A 68 1.45 5.58 -9.09
C ASP A 68 2.89 5.08 -9.12
N SER A 69 3.09 3.75 -9.11
CA SER A 69 4.45 3.15 -9.17
C SER A 69 5.14 3.42 -10.51
N THR A 70 4.38 3.42 -11.61
CA THR A 70 4.93 3.65 -12.95
C THR A 70 5.33 5.12 -13.12
N TYR A 71 4.49 6.04 -12.65
CA TYR A 71 4.79 7.47 -12.65
C TYR A 71 5.98 7.79 -11.75
N LEU A 72 6.09 7.13 -10.60
CA LEU A 72 7.26 7.24 -9.74
C LEU A 72 8.55 6.81 -10.47
N ALA A 73 8.53 5.67 -11.16
CA ALA A 73 9.69 5.20 -11.92
C ALA A 73 10.13 6.24 -12.97
N TYR A 74 9.17 6.80 -13.71
CA TYR A 74 9.40 7.87 -14.67
C TYR A 74 10.06 9.10 -14.01
N LYS A 75 9.51 9.58 -12.88
CA LYS A 75 10.03 10.75 -12.18
C LYS A 75 11.40 10.53 -11.55
N VAL A 76 11.65 9.37 -10.96
CA VAL A 76 12.96 9.03 -10.40
C VAL A 76 14.03 9.05 -11.49
N LYS A 77 13.74 8.53 -12.69
CA LYS A 77 14.66 8.62 -13.84
C LYS A 77 14.84 10.06 -14.33
N GLU A 78 13.76 10.84 -14.44
CA GLU A 78 13.81 12.26 -14.83
C GLU A 78 14.68 13.11 -13.89
N LEU A 79 14.69 12.78 -12.59
CA LEU A 79 15.53 13.43 -11.58
C LEU A 79 17.01 12.96 -11.62
N GLY A 80 17.36 12.05 -12.53
CA GLY A 80 18.70 11.52 -12.71
C GLY A 80 19.18 10.61 -11.58
N LEU A 81 18.24 9.94 -10.88
CA LEU A 81 18.55 8.90 -9.92
C LEU A 81 18.80 7.55 -10.64
N ARG A 82 19.48 6.63 -9.95
CA ARG A 82 19.82 5.28 -10.44
C ARG A 82 19.13 4.24 -9.55
N PRO A 83 17.82 3.99 -9.77
CA PRO A 83 17.06 3.07 -8.94
C PRO A 83 17.33 1.61 -9.31
N LEU A 84 17.23 0.73 -8.31
CA LEU A 84 16.88 -0.67 -8.51
C LEU A 84 15.37 -0.82 -8.37
N ALA A 85 14.68 -1.28 -9.41
CA ALA A 85 13.27 -1.62 -9.31
C ALA A 85 13.09 -2.98 -8.66
N ILE A 86 12.15 -3.08 -7.71
CA ILE A 86 11.78 -4.32 -7.05
C ILE A 86 10.32 -4.62 -7.35
N HIS A 87 10.07 -5.81 -7.88
CA HIS A 87 8.74 -6.37 -8.05
C HIS A 87 8.56 -7.58 -7.11
N PHE A 88 7.43 -7.61 -6.42
CA PHE A 88 7.03 -8.75 -5.60
C PHE A 88 5.94 -9.52 -6.34
N ASP A 89 6.32 -10.65 -6.91
CA ASP A 89 5.38 -11.53 -7.61
C ASP A 89 4.77 -12.50 -6.60
N ASN A 90 3.51 -12.25 -6.27
CA ASN A 90 2.70 -13.06 -5.37
C ASN A 90 1.76 -14.02 -6.12
N GLY A 91 1.90 -14.12 -7.44
CA GLY A 91 1.09 -14.96 -8.31
C GLY A 91 -0.24 -14.33 -8.74
N TRP A 92 -0.57 -13.09 -8.36
CA TRP A 92 -1.86 -12.46 -8.67
C TRP A 92 -1.79 -11.35 -9.71
N ASN A 93 -0.61 -11.11 -10.29
CA ASN A 93 -0.42 -10.11 -11.34
C ASN A 93 -1.36 -10.37 -12.54
N SER A 94 -2.01 -9.32 -13.03
CA SER A 94 -2.63 -9.35 -14.35
C SER A 94 -1.58 -9.32 -15.45
N GLU A 95 -1.86 -9.94 -16.59
CA GLU A 95 -0.96 -9.91 -17.76
C GLU A 95 -0.62 -8.48 -18.19
N LEU A 96 -1.60 -7.58 -18.08
CA LEU A 96 -1.44 -6.16 -18.42
C LEU A 96 -0.48 -5.45 -17.45
N ALA A 97 -0.54 -5.77 -16.15
CA ALA A 97 0.39 -5.24 -15.17
C ALA A 97 1.83 -5.67 -15.44
N VAL A 98 2.05 -6.94 -15.76
CA VAL A 98 3.37 -7.47 -16.14
C VAL A 98 3.91 -6.73 -17.35
N LYS A 99 3.10 -6.58 -18.41
CA LYS A 99 3.48 -5.86 -19.62
C LYS A 99 3.78 -4.38 -19.38
N ASN A 100 3.01 -3.73 -18.50
CA ASN A 100 3.26 -2.34 -18.11
C ASN A 100 4.60 -2.19 -17.36
N ILE A 101 4.95 -3.14 -16.48
CA ILE A 101 6.26 -3.17 -15.80
C ILE A 101 7.38 -3.31 -16.85
N GLU A 102 7.27 -4.30 -17.73
CA GLU A 102 8.29 -4.57 -18.77
C GLU A 102 8.52 -3.36 -19.67
N ASN A 103 7.45 -2.79 -20.23
CA ASN A 103 7.53 -1.62 -21.12
C ASN A 103 8.21 -0.43 -20.41
N THR A 104 7.81 -0.17 -19.16
CA THR A 104 8.30 0.95 -18.37
C THR A 104 9.79 0.82 -18.09
N LEU A 105 10.21 -0.32 -17.54
CA LEU A 105 11.61 -0.52 -17.13
C LEU A 105 12.55 -0.60 -18.32
N LYS A 106 12.10 -1.19 -19.45
CA LYS A 106 12.87 -1.21 -20.69
C LYS A 106 13.10 0.19 -21.25
N LYS A 107 12.06 1.02 -21.31
CA LYS A 107 12.16 2.39 -21.84
C LYS A 107 12.95 3.34 -20.93
N LEU A 108 12.86 3.13 -19.62
CA LEU A 108 13.60 3.93 -18.64
C LEU A 108 15.00 3.39 -18.37
N GLU A 109 15.38 2.23 -18.92
CA GLU A 109 16.64 1.55 -18.64
C GLU A 109 16.88 1.45 -17.12
N ILE A 110 15.94 0.79 -16.42
CA ILE A 110 15.99 0.54 -14.99
C ILE A 110 16.04 -0.97 -14.77
N ASP A 111 17.00 -1.42 -13.97
CA ASP A 111 17.14 -2.84 -13.62
C ASP A 111 15.99 -3.32 -12.75
N LEU A 112 15.55 -4.56 -13.01
CA LEU A 112 14.48 -5.23 -12.28
C LEU A 112 15.03 -6.37 -11.42
N PHE A 113 14.68 -6.34 -10.13
CA PHE A 113 14.75 -7.49 -9.25
C PHE A 113 13.33 -8.00 -8.95
N THR A 114 13.00 -9.20 -9.42
CA THR A 114 11.72 -9.85 -9.11
C THR A 114 11.91 -10.88 -8.00
N TYR A 115 11.14 -10.73 -6.93
CA TYR A 115 11.02 -11.75 -5.89
C TYR A 115 9.73 -12.54 -6.12
N VAL A 116 9.87 -13.79 -6.54
CA VAL A 116 8.74 -14.72 -6.67
C VAL A 116 8.56 -15.43 -5.33
N ILE A 117 7.39 -15.26 -4.70
CA ILE A 117 7.10 -15.90 -3.42
C ILE A 117 6.82 -17.39 -3.58
N ASP A 118 7.14 -18.18 -2.56
CA ASP A 118 6.67 -19.57 -2.47
C ASP A 118 5.14 -19.61 -2.41
N TRP A 119 4.53 -20.14 -3.47
CA TRP A 119 3.08 -20.14 -3.64
C TRP A 119 2.34 -20.96 -2.58
N PRO A 120 2.75 -22.20 -2.23
CA PRO A 120 2.14 -22.93 -1.12
C PRO A 120 2.11 -22.16 0.21
N GLU A 121 3.24 -21.59 0.63
CA GLU A 121 3.32 -20.77 1.85
C GLU A 121 2.36 -19.57 1.78
N PHE A 122 2.39 -18.85 0.67
CA PHE A 122 1.61 -17.62 0.50
C PHE A 122 0.10 -17.90 0.42
N ARG A 123 -0.31 -18.93 -0.34
CA ARG A 123 -1.70 -19.38 -0.44
C ARG A 123 -2.24 -19.80 0.92
N SER A 124 -1.47 -20.57 1.70
CA SER A 124 -1.85 -20.95 3.07
C SER A 124 -2.11 -19.70 3.93
N LEU A 125 -1.24 -18.70 3.85
CA LEU A 125 -1.39 -17.46 4.59
C LEU A 125 -2.61 -16.65 4.16
N GLN A 126 -2.86 -16.48 2.86
CA GLN A 126 -4.04 -15.78 2.36
C GLN A 126 -5.33 -16.47 2.82
N LEU A 127 -5.41 -17.79 2.72
CA LEU A 127 -6.53 -18.57 3.24
C LEU A 127 -6.70 -18.42 4.75
N ALA A 128 -5.60 -18.37 5.51
CA ALA A 128 -5.64 -18.16 6.95
C ALA A 128 -6.29 -16.81 7.30
N PHE A 129 -5.94 -15.74 6.57
CA PHE A 129 -6.55 -14.42 6.74
C PHE A 129 -8.04 -14.41 6.37
N LEU A 130 -8.42 -15.01 5.23
CA LEU A 130 -9.83 -15.14 4.84
C LEU A 130 -10.64 -15.88 5.91
N ARG A 131 -10.13 -17.02 6.40
CA ARG A 131 -10.77 -17.84 7.45
C ARG A 131 -10.84 -17.13 8.81
N SER A 132 -9.88 -16.27 9.12
CA SER A 132 -9.89 -15.46 10.34
C SER A 132 -11.02 -14.42 10.37
N SER A 133 -11.69 -14.17 9.24
CA SER A 133 -12.77 -13.19 9.11
C SER A 133 -12.37 -11.78 9.59
N THR A 134 -11.12 -11.37 9.42
CA THR A 134 -10.70 -9.97 9.57
C THR A 134 -10.73 -9.25 8.21
N PRO A 135 -10.86 -7.91 8.17
CA PRO A 135 -10.76 -7.14 6.93
C PRO A 135 -9.32 -7.04 6.39
N ASP A 136 -8.38 -7.76 6.99
CA ASP A 136 -6.93 -7.66 6.75
C ASP A 136 -6.40 -8.61 5.65
N GLY A 137 -7.24 -9.08 4.73
CA GLY A 137 -6.88 -10.06 3.69
C GLY A 137 -5.75 -9.67 2.73
N GLU A 138 -5.38 -8.38 2.65
CA GLU A 138 -4.24 -7.88 1.86
C GLU A 138 -2.94 -7.81 2.68
N ILE A 139 -3.00 -7.91 4.02
CA ILE A 139 -1.82 -7.81 4.88
C ILE A 139 -0.74 -8.85 4.56
N PRO A 140 -1.05 -10.09 4.14
CA PRO A 140 -0.05 -11.01 3.62
C PRO A 140 0.79 -10.45 2.47
N THR A 141 0.20 -9.67 1.56
CA THR A 141 0.95 -9.02 0.46
C THR A 141 1.73 -7.82 0.97
N ASP A 142 1.04 -6.91 1.66
CA ASP A 142 1.62 -5.63 2.10
C ASP A 142 2.83 -5.83 3.01
N HIS A 143 2.73 -6.77 3.96
CA HIS A 143 3.83 -7.08 4.87
C HIS A 143 5.04 -7.64 4.13
N ALA A 144 4.82 -8.57 3.19
CA ALA A 144 5.90 -9.18 2.44
C ALA A 144 6.65 -8.15 1.58
N ILE A 145 5.92 -7.28 0.88
CA ILE A 145 6.50 -6.18 0.09
C ILE A 145 7.36 -5.27 1.00
N PHE A 146 6.79 -4.84 2.12
CA PHE A 146 7.49 -3.96 3.06
C PHE A 146 8.75 -4.62 3.64
N ALA A 147 8.64 -5.87 4.09
CA ALA A 147 9.77 -6.64 4.60
C ALA A 147 10.87 -6.85 3.55
N LEU A 148 10.47 -7.13 2.30
CA LEU A 148 11.37 -7.35 1.18
C LEU A 148 12.17 -6.08 0.85
N PHE A 149 11.53 -4.92 0.74
CA PHE A 149 12.24 -3.67 0.44
C PHE A 149 13.34 -3.38 1.47
N PHE A 150 13.05 -3.53 2.76
CA PHE A 150 14.06 -3.35 3.79
C PHE A 150 15.18 -4.39 3.74
N LYS A 151 14.83 -5.65 3.47
CA LYS A 151 15.82 -6.73 3.32
C LYS A 151 16.78 -6.42 2.17
N ILE A 152 16.27 -6.13 0.98
CA ILE A 152 17.09 -5.84 -0.21
C ILE A 152 17.89 -4.55 -0.03
N ALA A 153 17.30 -3.51 0.56
CA ALA A 153 17.99 -2.26 0.87
C ALA A 153 19.21 -2.52 1.78
N ALA A 154 19.03 -3.32 2.83
CA ALA A 154 20.10 -3.67 3.74
C ALA A 154 21.17 -4.56 3.11
N GLU A 155 20.79 -5.55 2.29
CA GLU A 155 21.71 -6.46 1.60
C GLU A 155 22.58 -5.71 0.57
N LYS A 156 21.98 -4.79 -0.18
CA LYS A 156 22.68 -3.98 -1.20
C LYS A 156 23.32 -2.70 -0.65
N GLY A 157 23.17 -2.41 0.64
CA GLY A 157 23.69 -1.19 1.27
C GLY A 157 23.08 0.10 0.72
N ILE A 158 21.83 0.04 0.26
CA ILE A 158 21.05 1.17 -0.27
C ILE A 158 20.27 1.79 0.90
N LYS A 159 20.37 3.11 1.08
CA LYS A 159 19.73 3.80 2.22
C LYS A 159 18.33 4.30 1.93
N TYR A 160 17.94 4.46 0.67
CA TYR A 160 16.69 5.11 0.31
C TYR A 160 15.76 4.15 -0.43
N ILE A 161 14.56 3.98 0.12
CA ILE A 161 13.43 3.30 -0.53
C ILE A 161 12.45 4.41 -0.91
N ILE A 162 12.13 4.53 -2.18
CA ILE A 162 11.19 5.53 -2.68
C ILE A 162 9.87 4.85 -3.01
N ASN A 163 8.76 5.37 -2.46
CA ASN A 163 7.43 4.84 -2.71
C ASN A 163 6.50 5.85 -3.37
N GLY A 164 5.45 5.32 -4.02
CA GLY A 164 4.47 6.09 -4.78
C GLY A 164 3.29 6.59 -3.95
N ASN A 165 3.34 6.47 -2.62
CA ASN A 165 2.25 6.90 -1.77
C ASN A 165 2.10 8.42 -1.86
N ASN A 166 0.88 8.89 -2.14
CA ASN A 166 0.55 10.30 -2.15
C ASN A 166 -0.43 10.62 -1.02
N PHE A 167 -0.07 11.59 -0.18
CA PHE A 167 -0.90 12.06 0.92
C PHE A 167 -2.23 12.66 0.43
N GLU A 168 -2.26 13.33 -0.72
CA GLU A 168 -3.48 13.94 -1.25
C GLU A 168 -4.55 12.90 -1.63
N THR A 169 -4.14 11.71 -2.06
CA THR A 169 -5.07 10.68 -2.57
C THR A 169 -5.34 9.54 -1.58
N GLU A 170 -4.55 9.41 -0.50
CA GLU A 170 -4.59 8.26 0.43
C GLU A 170 -4.43 8.63 1.92
N SER A 171 -4.69 9.88 2.28
CA SER A 171 -4.55 10.37 3.66
C SER A 171 -5.50 9.71 4.67
N VAL A 172 -6.64 9.20 4.18
CA VAL A 172 -7.68 8.57 4.99
C VAL A 172 -7.67 7.07 4.78
N MET A 173 -7.42 6.33 5.85
CA MET A 173 -7.66 4.89 5.94
C MET A 173 -7.96 4.55 7.41
N PRO A 174 -9.19 4.12 7.76
CA PRO A 174 -9.51 3.71 9.12
C PRO A 174 -8.62 2.55 9.56
N LEU A 175 -8.16 2.60 10.81
CA LEU A 175 -7.34 1.54 11.38
C LEU A 175 -8.07 0.19 11.41
N THR A 176 -9.39 0.23 11.61
CA THR A 176 -10.27 -0.94 11.61
C THR A 176 -10.37 -1.62 10.25
N TRP A 177 -9.98 -0.94 9.16
CA TRP A 177 -10.05 -1.49 7.80
C TRP A 177 -8.75 -2.17 7.35
N SER A 178 -7.63 -1.91 8.03
CA SER A 178 -6.34 -2.49 7.70
C SER A 178 -5.34 -2.35 8.86
N TYR A 179 -4.90 -3.48 9.41
CA TYR A 179 -3.88 -3.56 10.44
C TYR A 179 -2.94 -4.75 10.21
N GLY A 180 -1.64 -4.55 10.43
CA GLY A 180 -0.68 -5.67 10.51
C GLY A 180 0.57 -5.53 9.64
N HIS A 181 0.70 -4.45 8.87
CA HIS A 181 1.82 -4.23 7.93
C HIS A 181 3.23 -4.50 8.53
N ILE A 182 3.43 -4.27 9.83
CA ILE A 182 4.70 -4.55 10.54
C ILE A 182 4.52 -5.44 11.78
N ASP A 183 3.33 -6.03 11.98
CA ASP A 183 3.02 -6.85 13.14
C ASP A 183 3.14 -8.34 12.80
N TRP A 184 4.39 -8.82 12.80
CA TRP A 184 4.66 -10.24 12.56
C TRP A 184 4.00 -11.15 13.60
N LYS A 185 3.78 -10.68 14.84
CA LYS A 185 3.11 -11.49 15.86
C LYS A 185 1.67 -11.79 15.44
N TYR A 186 0.95 -10.78 14.95
CA TYR A 186 -0.41 -10.93 14.43
C TYR A 186 -0.45 -11.89 13.24
N ILE A 187 0.37 -11.65 12.22
CA ILE A 187 0.41 -12.46 10.99
C ILE A 187 0.76 -13.92 11.31
N ASN A 188 1.82 -14.15 12.09
CA ASN A 188 2.25 -15.49 12.44
C ASN A 188 1.21 -16.23 13.30
N TRP A 189 0.51 -15.53 14.19
CA TRP A 189 -0.55 -16.14 14.98
C TRP A 189 -1.73 -16.58 14.11
N ILE A 190 -2.20 -15.72 13.19
CA ILE A 190 -3.25 -16.07 12.22
C ILE A 190 -2.84 -17.29 11.40
N ASN A 191 -1.62 -17.31 10.86
CA ASN A 191 -1.12 -18.46 10.11
C ASN A 191 -1.08 -19.74 10.95
N THR A 192 -0.59 -19.66 12.19
CA THR A 192 -0.51 -20.82 13.08
C THR A 192 -1.89 -21.40 13.41
N ARG A 193 -2.91 -20.54 13.49
CA ARG A 193 -4.28 -20.95 13.85
C ARG A 193 -5.10 -21.45 12.67
N PHE A 194 -4.98 -20.81 11.50
CA PHE A 194 -5.88 -21.02 10.36
C PHE A 194 -5.17 -21.47 9.07
N GLY A 195 -3.85 -21.36 9.02
CA GLY A 195 -3.02 -21.80 7.90
C GLY A 195 -2.71 -23.28 7.95
N THR A 196 -2.23 -23.81 6.82
CA THR A 196 -1.86 -25.21 6.64
C THR A 196 -0.35 -25.41 6.51
N ASP A 197 0.40 -24.34 6.20
CA ASP A 197 1.83 -24.39 5.94
C ASP A 197 2.64 -23.46 6.86
N LYS A 198 3.93 -23.78 7.01
CA LYS A 198 4.88 -22.96 7.77
C LYS A 198 5.52 -21.93 6.83
N LEU A 199 5.61 -20.69 7.30
CA LEU A 199 6.21 -19.57 6.58
C LEU A 199 7.74 -19.59 6.72
N ARG A 200 8.44 -20.34 5.87
CA ARG A 200 9.90 -20.51 5.93
C ARG A 200 10.63 -19.50 5.07
N THR A 201 10.10 -19.23 3.89
CA THR A 201 10.71 -18.35 2.89
C THR A 201 10.03 -16.98 2.83
N TYR A 202 8.78 -16.88 3.30
CA TYR A 202 8.02 -15.65 3.37
C TYR A 202 8.82 -14.47 3.99
N PRO A 203 8.92 -13.30 3.32
CA PRO A 203 9.63 -12.14 3.86
C PRO A 203 8.97 -11.59 5.13
N THR A 204 9.74 -11.49 6.22
CA THR A 204 9.23 -11.03 7.51
C THR A 204 9.93 -9.80 8.06
N ILE A 205 9.15 -8.97 8.73
CA ILE A 205 9.64 -7.84 9.52
C ILE A 205 8.85 -7.66 10.81
N SER A 206 9.56 -7.53 11.92
CA SER A 206 8.98 -7.18 13.22
C SER A 206 9.25 -5.71 13.54
N PRO A 207 8.55 -5.10 14.51
CA PRO A 207 8.80 -3.72 14.90
C PRO A 207 10.26 -3.46 15.34
N LEU A 208 10.89 -4.43 16.00
CA LEU A 208 12.30 -4.35 16.40
C LEU A 208 13.23 -4.41 15.18
N LYS A 209 12.98 -5.31 14.23
CA LYS A 209 13.76 -5.44 13.00
C LYS A 209 13.61 -4.19 12.12
N TYR A 210 12.40 -3.64 12.04
CA TYR A 210 12.13 -2.35 11.40
C TYR A 210 12.92 -1.23 12.06
N GLY A 211 12.90 -1.13 13.39
CA GLY A 211 13.71 -0.16 14.13
C GLY A 211 15.21 -0.30 13.86
N TRP A 212 15.74 -1.52 13.83
CA TRP A 212 17.14 -1.77 13.47
C TRP A 212 17.47 -1.33 12.03
N TYR A 213 16.61 -1.64 11.06
CA TYR A 213 16.80 -1.16 9.69
C TYR A 213 16.78 0.38 9.61
N THR A 214 15.84 1.03 10.28
CA THR A 214 15.73 2.49 10.26
C THR A 214 16.91 3.14 10.97
N PHE A 215 17.17 2.81 12.23
CA PHE A 215 18.17 3.52 13.04
C PHE A 215 19.57 2.94 12.89
N GLY A 216 19.72 1.62 12.86
CA GLY A 216 21.02 0.94 12.75
C GLY A 216 21.57 0.92 11.33
N ARG A 217 20.73 0.63 10.32
CA ARG A 217 21.15 0.62 8.90
C ARG A 217 20.95 1.96 8.20
N GLY A 218 20.28 2.91 8.85
CA GLY A 218 20.03 4.24 8.29
C GLY A 218 19.09 4.23 7.09
N ILE A 219 18.25 3.20 6.93
CA ILE A 219 17.33 3.09 5.80
C ILE A 219 16.15 4.05 6.02
N ARG A 220 15.76 4.77 4.97
CA ARG A 220 14.69 5.78 4.97
C ARG A 220 13.73 5.53 3.81
N ILE A 221 12.43 5.63 4.11
CA ILE A 221 11.39 5.63 3.10
C ILE A 221 11.05 7.08 2.75
N ILE A 222 11.01 7.38 1.46
CA ILE A 222 10.66 8.70 0.94
C ILE A 222 9.45 8.56 0.02
N SER A 223 8.37 9.28 0.34
CA SER A 223 7.20 9.41 -0.52
C SER A 223 7.41 10.58 -1.47
N LEU A 224 8.12 10.32 -2.57
CA LEU A 224 8.63 11.37 -3.46
C LEU A 224 7.51 12.20 -4.10
N LEU A 225 6.36 11.57 -4.39
CA LEU A 225 5.22 12.25 -5.02
C LEU A 225 4.62 13.35 -4.13
N ASN A 226 4.85 13.34 -2.82
CA ASN A 226 4.40 14.44 -1.94
C ASN A 226 5.16 15.76 -2.15
N TYR A 227 6.32 15.71 -2.83
CA TYR A 227 7.16 16.88 -3.12
C TYR A 227 6.97 17.38 -4.56
N MET A 228 5.95 16.87 -5.27
CA MET A 228 5.68 17.14 -6.67
C MET A 228 4.20 17.42 -6.85
N THR A 229 3.84 18.24 -7.85
CA THR A 229 2.45 18.34 -8.27
C THR A 229 2.05 17.02 -8.92
N TYR A 230 1.12 16.28 -8.30
CA TYR A 230 0.63 15.01 -8.81
C TYR A 230 -0.84 15.10 -9.20
N ASN A 231 -1.11 15.03 -10.50
CA ASN A 231 -2.44 14.81 -11.03
C ASN A 231 -2.49 13.43 -11.70
N LYS A 232 -3.41 12.58 -11.26
CA LYS A 232 -3.50 11.19 -11.74
C LYS A 232 -3.86 11.09 -13.23
N VAL A 233 -4.70 12.00 -13.73
CA VAL A 233 -5.11 12.02 -15.15
C VAL A 233 -3.93 12.40 -16.03
N GLU A 234 -3.22 13.46 -15.67
CA GLU A 234 -2.01 13.89 -16.38
C GLU A 234 -0.91 12.83 -16.32
N ALA A 235 -0.72 12.19 -15.16
CA ALA A 235 0.22 11.10 -15.00
C ALA A 235 -0.09 9.96 -15.97
N MET A 236 -1.34 9.49 -16.05
CA MET A 236 -1.73 8.44 -16.99
C MET A 236 -1.45 8.81 -18.45
N GLU A 237 -1.65 10.07 -18.84
CA GLU A 237 -1.39 10.50 -20.22
C GLU A 237 0.10 10.47 -20.56
N ILE A 238 0.95 10.95 -19.65
CA ILE A 238 2.41 10.83 -19.76
C ILE A 238 2.82 9.37 -19.89
N LEU A 239 2.26 8.49 -19.06
CA LEU A 239 2.60 7.06 -19.06
C LEU A 239 2.22 6.40 -20.40
N LYS A 240 1.05 6.69 -20.95
CA LYS A 240 0.62 6.17 -22.26
C LYS A 240 1.57 6.61 -23.37
N THR A 241 1.83 7.91 -23.46
CA THR A 241 2.62 8.48 -24.56
C THR A 241 4.11 8.18 -24.45
N LYS A 242 4.68 8.20 -23.24
CA LYS A 242 6.12 8.01 -23.04
C LYS A 242 6.48 6.55 -22.85
N LEU A 243 5.65 5.76 -22.16
CA LEU A 243 6.02 4.44 -21.65
C LEU A 243 5.24 3.27 -22.27
N ASP A 244 4.39 3.49 -23.28
CA ASP A 244 3.46 2.48 -23.83
C ASP A 244 2.62 1.79 -22.75
N TRP A 245 2.33 2.52 -21.68
CA TRP A 245 1.54 2.02 -20.57
C TRP A 245 0.07 1.96 -20.96
N LYS A 246 -0.62 0.91 -20.53
CA LYS A 246 -2.04 0.68 -20.83
C LYS A 246 -2.89 0.70 -19.57
N TYR A 247 -4.03 1.39 -19.65
CA TYR A 247 -5.00 1.44 -18.57
C TYR A 247 -5.67 0.08 -18.37
N TYR A 248 -5.80 -0.33 -17.11
CA TYR A 248 -6.22 -1.67 -16.72
C TYR A 248 -7.60 -1.70 -16.01
N GLY A 249 -8.35 -0.61 -16.10
CA GLY A 249 -9.79 -0.60 -15.79
C GLY A 249 -10.19 -0.08 -14.41
N GLY A 250 -9.29 0.04 -13.42
CA GLY A 250 -9.66 0.50 -12.08
C GLY A 250 -8.48 0.72 -11.13
N LYS A 251 -8.73 1.15 -9.88
CA LYS A 251 -7.68 1.24 -8.85
C LYS A 251 -7.35 -0.15 -8.31
N HIS A 252 -6.07 -0.52 -8.26
CA HIS A 252 -5.55 -1.82 -7.82
C HIS A 252 -5.91 -3.04 -8.69
N TYR A 253 -6.45 -2.81 -9.89
CA TYR A 253 -6.77 -3.84 -10.86
C TYR A 253 -5.52 -4.48 -11.51
N GLU A 254 -4.32 -4.00 -11.16
CA GLU A 254 -3.07 -4.68 -11.48
C GLU A 254 -2.95 -6.07 -10.84
N SER A 255 -3.63 -6.31 -9.71
CA SER A 255 -3.68 -7.58 -8.97
C SER A 255 -5.11 -8.14 -8.92
N ILE A 256 -5.31 -9.36 -9.45
CA ILE A 256 -6.62 -10.01 -9.51
C ILE A 256 -7.18 -10.25 -8.10
N TYR A 257 -6.34 -10.70 -7.17
CA TYR A 257 -6.76 -10.90 -5.77
C TYR A 257 -7.15 -9.59 -5.10
N THR A 258 -6.37 -8.52 -5.29
CA THR A 258 -6.66 -7.23 -4.66
C THR A 258 -7.95 -6.63 -5.18
N ARG A 259 -8.21 -6.68 -6.49
CA ARG A 259 -9.51 -6.24 -7.02
C ARG A 259 -10.65 -7.09 -6.46
N PHE A 260 -10.54 -8.43 -6.48
CA PHE A 260 -11.56 -9.33 -5.94
C PHE A 260 -11.83 -9.09 -4.45
N TYR A 261 -10.77 -8.96 -3.66
CA TYR A 261 -10.88 -8.74 -2.23
C TYR A 261 -11.48 -7.36 -1.91
N GLN A 262 -10.97 -6.28 -2.51
CA GLN A 262 -11.42 -4.93 -2.20
C GLN A 262 -12.76 -4.57 -2.85
N GLY A 263 -13.07 -5.11 -4.02
CA GLY A 263 -14.29 -4.80 -4.75
C GLY A 263 -15.46 -5.74 -4.44
N TYR A 264 -15.21 -6.95 -3.93
CA TYR A 264 -16.27 -7.92 -3.60
C TYR A 264 -16.25 -8.36 -2.14
N ILE A 265 -15.15 -8.94 -1.64
CA ILE A 265 -15.15 -9.50 -0.27
C ILE A 265 -15.36 -8.40 0.78
N LEU A 266 -14.61 -7.28 0.72
CA LEU A 266 -14.73 -6.18 1.67
C LEU A 266 -16.14 -5.56 1.70
N PRO A 267 -16.75 -5.17 0.55
CA PRO A 267 -18.10 -4.61 0.57
C PRO A 267 -19.16 -5.60 1.05
N GLN A 268 -19.11 -6.86 0.59
CA GLN A 268 -20.19 -7.83 0.85
C GLN A 268 -20.12 -8.42 2.27
N LYS A 269 -18.92 -8.74 2.77
CA LYS A 269 -18.76 -9.36 4.09
C LYS A 269 -18.62 -8.33 5.22
N PHE A 270 -17.91 -7.24 4.98
CA PHE A 270 -17.53 -6.28 6.02
C PHE A 270 -18.25 -4.94 5.91
N GLY A 271 -19.01 -4.70 4.83
CA GLY A 271 -19.60 -3.39 4.54
C GLY A 271 -18.57 -2.31 4.20
N ILE A 272 -17.31 -2.71 3.98
CA ILE A 272 -16.19 -1.79 3.74
C ILE A 272 -16.08 -1.52 2.24
N ASP A 273 -16.41 -0.29 1.84
CA ASP A 273 -16.09 0.24 0.51
C ASP A 273 -14.92 1.23 0.61
N LYS A 274 -13.72 0.78 0.21
CA LYS A 274 -12.50 1.60 0.27
C LYS A 274 -12.56 2.86 -0.61
N ARG A 275 -13.45 2.92 -1.61
CA ARG A 275 -13.68 4.13 -2.40
C ARG A 275 -14.11 5.29 -1.50
N LYS A 276 -14.88 5.03 -0.44
CA LYS A 276 -15.29 6.07 0.53
C LYS A 276 -14.08 6.79 1.13
N ALA A 277 -13.01 6.06 1.47
CA ALA A 277 -11.80 6.64 2.05
C ALA A 277 -10.96 7.40 1.01
N HIS A 278 -10.81 6.84 -0.19
CA HIS A 278 -10.09 7.48 -1.30
C HIS A 278 -10.79 8.76 -1.78
N LEU A 279 -12.10 8.71 -2.03
CA LEU A 279 -12.87 9.86 -2.47
C LEU A 279 -12.92 10.94 -1.39
N SER A 280 -12.97 10.57 -0.10
CA SER A 280 -12.88 11.54 0.99
C SER A 280 -11.51 12.25 1.00
N SER A 281 -10.42 11.52 0.72
CA SER A 281 -9.09 12.13 0.59
C SER A 281 -9.05 13.18 -0.53
N LEU A 282 -9.66 12.89 -1.69
CA LEU A 282 -9.78 13.83 -2.81
C LEU A 282 -10.61 15.07 -2.47
N ILE A 283 -11.72 14.90 -1.75
CA ILE A 283 -12.53 16.02 -1.24
C ILE A 283 -11.68 16.89 -0.31
N PHE A 284 -10.93 16.29 0.60
CA PHE A 284 -10.11 17.03 1.57
C PHE A 284 -8.97 17.79 0.90
N ALA A 285 -8.44 17.25 -0.21
CA ALA A 285 -7.45 17.90 -1.06
C ALA A 285 -8.05 18.95 -2.01
N GLY A 286 -9.37 19.12 -2.06
CA GLY A 286 -10.05 20.04 -2.98
C GLY A 286 -10.01 19.61 -4.45
N GLN A 287 -9.67 18.34 -4.73
CA GLN A 287 -9.58 17.80 -6.10
C GLN A 287 -10.91 17.24 -6.61
N MET A 288 -11.92 17.13 -5.75
CA MET A 288 -13.24 16.57 -6.08
C MET A 288 -14.32 17.16 -5.16
N THR A 289 -15.55 17.33 -5.67
CA THR A 289 -16.69 17.75 -4.85
C THR A 289 -17.39 16.56 -4.18
N ARG A 290 -18.19 16.82 -3.14
CA ARG A 290 -18.97 15.78 -2.47
C ARG A 290 -19.97 15.12 -3.41
N GLU A 291 -20.59 15.91 -4.29
CA GLU A 291 -21.60 15.46 -5.25
C GLU A 291 -20.97 14.49 -6.26
N GLN A 292 -19.79 14.81 -6.77
CA GLN A 292 -19.02 13.94 -7.66
C GLN A 292 -18.67 12.61 -6.97
N ALA A 293 -18.19 12.67 -5.73
CA ALA A 293 -17.88 11.48 -4.95
C ALA A 293 -19.11 10.60 -4.70
N LEU A 294 -20.26 11.20 -4.40
CA LEU A 294 -21.51 10.46 -4.21
C LEU A 294 -21.99 9.81 -5.49
N ALA A 295 -21.88 10.50 -6.64
CA ALA A 295 -22.22 9.93 -7.94
C ALA A 295 -21.34 8.71 -8.29
N GLU A 296 -20.04 8.79 -8.00
CA GLU A 296 -19.11 7.66 -8.16
C GLU A 296 -19.48 6.47 -7.27
N LEU A 297 -19.89 6.72 -6.03
CA LEU A 297 -20.29 5.66 -5.09
C LEU A 297 -21.60 4.95 -5.48
N GLN A 298 -22.44 5.56 -6.33
CA GLN A 298 -23.61 4.88 -6.89
C GLN A 298 -23.23 3.81 -7.93
N GLN A 299 -22.03 3.88 -8.49
CA GLN A 299 -21.54 2.85 -9.40
C GLN A 299 -21.20 1.58 -8.61
N PRO A 300 -21.42 0.39 -9.21
CA PRO A 300 -21.06 -0.87 -8.56
C PRO A 300 -19.56 -0.90 -8.25
N THR A 301 -19.18 -1.53 -7.12
CA THR A 301 -17.77 -1.72 -6.74
C THR A 301 -17.03 -2.66 -7.70
N TYR A 302 -17.79 -3.47 -8.45
CA TYR A 302 -17.28 -4.51 -9.32
C TYR A 302 -18.18 -4.70 -10.55
N PRO A 303 -17.63 -4.73 -11.77
CA PRO A 303 -18.37 -5.14 -12.96
C PRO A 303 -18.84 -6.61 -12.86
N GLU A 304 -20.12 -6.88 -13.13
CA GLU A 304 -20.72 -8.20 -12.86
C GLU A 304 -20.02 -9.36 -13.59
N GLU A 305 -19.75 -9.20 -14.88
CA GLU A 305 -19.10 -10.26 -15.68
C GLU A 305 -17.67 -10.53 -15.21
N LEU A 306 -16.91 -9.46 -14.90
CA LEU A 306 -15.56 -9.60 -14.36
C LEU A 306 -15.56 -10.29 -12.99
N LEU A 307 -16.58 -10.05 -12.15
CA LEU A 307 -16.72 -10.71 -10.86
C LEU A 307 -16.94 -12.22 -11.03
N LYS A 308 -17.75 -12.64 -12.00
CA LYS A 308 -18.00 -14.07 -12.29
C LYS A 308 -16.70 -14.76 -12.70
N GLU A 309 -15.95 -14.17 -13.62
CA GLU A 309 -14.66 -14.68 -14.09
C GLU A 309 -13.63 -14.76 -12.96
N ASP A 310 -13.47 -13.66 -12.20
CA ASP A 310 -12.49 -13.58 -11.13
C ASP A 310 -12.85 -14.50 -9.97
N ARG A 311 -14.13 -14.68 -9.64
CA ARG A 311 -14.54 -15.64 -8.61
C ARG A 311 -14.07 -17.04 -8.97
N ILE A 312 -14.37 -17.51 -10.19
CA ILE A 312 -13.95 -18.84 -10.65
C ILE A 312 -12.44 -18.97 -10.57
N PHE A 313 -11.70 -17.98 -11.08
CA PHE A 313 -10.24 -18.00 -11.08
C PHE A 313 -9.65 -17.99 -9.67
N VAL A 314 -10.09 -17.07 -8.82
CA VAL A 314 -9.58 -16.88 -7.46
C VAL A 314 -9.88 -18.11 -6.60
N LEU A 315 -11.10 -18.65 -6.64
CA LEU A 315 -11.44 -19.85 -5.86
C LEU A 315 -10.63 -21.06 -6.32
N LYS A 316 -10.51 -21.28 -7.63
CA LYS A 316 -9.67 -22.35 -8.19
C LYS A 316 -8.22 -22.20 -7.74
N LYS A 317 -7.65 -21.00 -7.84
CA LYS A 317 -6.26 -20.73 -7.48
C LYS A 317 -6.01 -20.87 -5.98
N LEU A 318 -6.94 -20.41 -5.15
CA LEU A 318 -6.93 -20.64 -3.70
C LEU A 318 -7.33 -22.08 -3.32
N GLY A 319 -7.75 -22.91 -4.27
CA GLY A 319 -8.26 -24.27 -4.08
C GLY A 319 -9.37 -24.32 -3.02
N LEU A 320 -10.34 -23.43 -3.16
CA LEU A 320 -11.59 -23.40 -2.39
C LEU A 320 -12.73 -23.90 -3.27
N SER A 321 -13.62 -24.71 -2.71
CA SER A 321 -14.94 -24.93 -3.27
C SER A 321 -15.85 -23.72 -3.03
N GLU A 322 -16.90 -23.60 -3.84
CA GLU A 322 -17.93 -22.58 -3.63
C GLU A 322 -18.56 -22.67 -2.23
N ALA A 323 -18.80 -23.88 -1.72
CA ALA A 323 -19.37 -24.09 -0.40
C ALA A 323 -18.45 -23.59 0.73
N GLU A 324 -17.14 -23.87 0.66
CA GLU A 324 -16.17 -23.37 1.64
C GLU A 324 -16.04 -21.85 1.59
N PHE A 325 -16.04 -21.27 0.39
CA PHE A 325 -15.98 -19.83 0.24
C PHE A 325 -17.24 -19.16 0.79
N GLU A 326 -18.43 -19.71 0.55
CA GLU A 326 -19.68 -19.22 1.13
C GLU A 326 -19.70 -19.31 2.66
N GLN A 327 -19.11 -20.36 3.25
CA GLN A 327 -18.93 -20.46 4.69
C GLN A 327 -18.01 -19.34 5.21
N ILE A 328 -16.91 -19.05 4.53
CA ILE A 328 -16.02 -17.93 4.85
C ILE A 328 -16.79 -16.60 4.77
N MET A 329 -17.59 -16.38 3.72
CA MET A 329 -18.35 -15.15 3.54
C MET A 329 -19.42 -14.95 4.63
N LYS A 330 -20.11 -16.02 5.04
CA LYS A 330 -21.17 -15.98 6.07
C LYS A 330 -20.65 -15.94 7.50
N ALA A 331 -19.39 -16.28 7.74
CA ALA A 331 -18.81 -16.24 9.08
C ALA A 331 -18.87 -14.81 9.68
N PRO A 332 -19.13 -14.66 10.99
CA PRO A 332 -19.20 -13.34 11.61
C PRO A 332 -17.91 -12.54 11.42
N PRO A 333 -17.98 -11.25 11.02
CA PRO A 333 -16.82 -10.38 10.94
C PRO A 333 -16.10 -10.25 12.29
N LYS A 334 -14.78 -10.17 12.22
CA LYS A 334 -13.86 -9.94 13.32
C LYS A 334 -12.89 -8.82 12.93
N THR A 335 -12.06 -8.42 13.88
CA THR A 335 -11.02 -7.40 13.71
C THR A 335 -9.68 -7.94 14.19
N PHE A 336 -8.59 -7.24 13.88
CA PHE A 336 -7.27 -7.57 14.43
C PHE A 336 -7.25 -7.60 15.97
N ARG A 337 -8.19 -6.92 16.65
CA ARG A 337 -8.28 -6.89 18.13
C ARG A 337 -8.76 -8.22 18.72
N ASP A 338 -9.44 -9.04 17.93
CA ASP A 338 -9.88 -10.39 18.31
C ASP A 338 -8.75 -11.42 18.31
N TYR A 339 -7.53 -10.99 17.92
CA TYR A 339 -6.37 -11.83 17.76
C TYR A 339 -5.13 -11.26 18.47
N PRO A 340 -4.22 -12.10 18.98
CA PRO A 340 -2.97 -11.64 19.57
C PRO A 340 -2.16 -10.78 18.60
N ASN A 341 -1.92 -9.54 19.00
CA ASN A 341 -1.21 -8.54 18.20
C ASN A 341 -0.28 -7.69 19.09
N GLN A 342 0.39 -6.70 18.49
CA GLN A 342 1.28 -5.74 19.13
C GLN A 342 0.70 -4.31 19.14
N TYR A 343 -0.57 -4.11 18.80
CA TYR A 343 -1.16 -2.79 18.60
C TYR A 343 -1.00 -1.88 19.83
N SER A 344 -1.36 -2.39 21.02
CA SER A 344 -1.25 -1.61 22.26
C SER A 344 0.19 -1.24 22.61
N LEU A 345 1.15 -2.14 22.35
CA LEU A 345 2.57 -1.89 22.59
C LEU A 345 3.11 -0.84 21.61
N LEU A 346 2.80 -0.98 20.33
CA LEU A 346 3.18 -0.02 19.29
C LEU A 346 2.58 1.37 19.53
N GLY A 347 1.34 1.43 20.01
CA GLY A 347 0.69 2.67 20.42
C GLY A 347 1.43 3.38 21.55
N LYS A 348 1.88 2.65 22.58
CA LYS A 348 2.69 3.20 23.68
C LYS A 348 4.05 3.70 23.19
N LEU A 349 4.76 2.89 22.39
CA LEU A 349 6.06 3.27 21.82
C LEU A 349 5.96 4.52 20.95
N ARG A 350 4.91 4.62 20.12
CA ARG A 350 4.66 5.80 19.29
C ARG A 350 4.43 7.05 20.12
N LYS A 351 3.68 6.97 21.22
CA LYS A 351 3.49 8.10 22.14
C LYS A 351 4.82 8.54 22.76
N VAL A 352 5.65 7.60 23.21
CA VAL A 352 6.98 7.90 23.75
C VAL A 352 7.87 8.58 22.70
N LEU A 353 7.95 8.02 21.49
CA LEU A 353 8.73 8.61 20.40
C LEU A 353 8.23 10.01 20.01
N ASN A 354 6.93 10.22 19.94
CA ASN A 354 6.34 11.53 19.66
C ASN A 354 6.67 12.54 20.77
N ASN A 355 6.64 12.13 22.03
CA ASN A 355 7.03 12.99 23.16
C ASN A 355 8.52 13.33 23.12
N LEU A 356 9.38 12.38 22.76
CA LEU A 356 10.82 12.64 22.59
C LEU A 356 11.09 13.60 21.42
N ARG A 357 10.37 13.44 20.31
CA ARG A 357 10.42 14.36 19.15
C ARG A 357 9.94 15.77 19.52
N GLY A 358 8.83 15.88 20.24
CA GLY A 358 8.33 17.17 20.73
C GLY A 358 9.28 17.88 21.71
N ARG A 359 10.24 17.15 22.29
CA ARG A 359 11.30 17.67 23.17
C ARG A 359 12.64 17.85 22.45
N GLY A 360 12.72 17.62 21.13
CA GLY A 360 13.97 17.71 20.36
C GLY A 360 14.98 16.58 20.62
N LEU A 361 14.58 15.52 21.33
CA LEU A 361 15.46 14.41 21.76
C LEU A 361 15.49 13.24 20.76
N ALA A 362 14.79 13.35 19.63
CA ALA A 362 14.78 12.37 18.56
C ALA A 362 14.61 13.06 17.20
N TYR A 363 15.57 12.88 16.29
CA TYR A 363 15.51 13.39 14.91
C TYR A 363 14.85 12.41 13.94
N SER A 364 14.38 12.91 12.80
CA SER A 364 13.55 12.21 11.80
C SER A 364 14.21 11.05 11.06
#